data_AF-A0A523R0Q1-F1
#
_entry.id   AF-A0A523R0Q1-F1
#
_cell.length_a   1.000
_cell.length_b   1.000
_cell.length_c   1.000
_cell.angle_alpha   90.00
_cell.angle_beta   90.00
_cell.angle_gamma   90.00
#
_symmetry.space_group_name_H-M   'P 1'
#
loop_
_entity.id
_entity.type
_entity.pdbx_description
1 polymer ?
#
loop_
_entity_poly.entity_id
_entity_poly.type
_entity_poly.pdbx_seq_one_letter_code
_entity_poly.pdbx_strand_id
1 'polypeptide(L)'
;EFPGFMALYMSVDDEIESKSRKKKDDLPELSEGMVLKLNKLDPKQHFTMPPPRFSEAYLIKELEENGIGRPSTYSAILSTIRGKGYVDLLKGYFKPNELGFIVNDLLVESFPDLFDVEFTAKMEDDLDLVAAAKVDSLEILARFYDSFKKELEAASKDMLSIKAVGMPTDIVCPECNSKLTIRVGKNGHFLGCSGYPECSYTRNYTRDEKGIIHPVEPSSDETSDRICEKCGKPMLIKQGKYGAFYACSGYPNCKNTHSVVSNNSEQATGVNCPEKDCGGTLVQRKSKRGKIFYGCSSFPDCTFAIWDKPVAKDCPKCGARFLLEKTTKKQGTFQACHTKGCGYKQKVQQNFQTL
;
A
#
# COMPACT_ATOMS: atom_id res chain seq x y z
N GLU A 1 -34.34 24.30 29.16
CA GLU A 1 -33.53 23.07 29.20
C GLU A 1 -32.56 23.09 30.36
N PHE A 2 -32.21 21.91 30.90
CA PHE A 2 -31.20 21.75 31.95
C PHE A 2 -30.03 20.91 31.40
N PRO A 3 -28.80 21.46 31.31
CA PRO A 3 -27.68 20.80 30.63
C PRO A 3 -27.07 19.61 31.38
N GLY A 4 -27.31 19.45 32.69
CA GLY A 4 -26.89 18.26 33.44
C GLY A 4 -25.39 17.91 33.31
N PHE A 5 -25.07 16.62 33.17
CA PHE A 5 -23.68 16.14 33.03
C PHE A 5 -22.99 16.61 31.74
N MET A 6 -23.77 17.01 30.71
CA MET A 6 -23.24 17.58 29.47
C MET A 6 -22.56 18.94 29.68
N ALA A 7 -22.79 19.59 30.83
CA ALA A 7 -22.04 20.79 31.21
C ALA A 7 -20.56 20.50 31.52
N LEU A 8 -20.24 19.26 31.90
CA LEU A 8 -18.89 18.87 32.33
C LEU A 8 -18.21 17.94 31.31
N TYR A 9 -18.98 17.08 30.65
CA TYR A 9 -18.45 16.18 29.63
C TYR A 9 -19.49 15.90 28.54
N MET A 10 -19.08 16.06 27.29
CA MET A 10 -19.85 15.63 26.13
C MET A 10 -18.99 14.68 25.31
N SER A 11 -19.52 13.50 25.00
CA SER A 11 -18.88 12.66 23.99
C SER A 11 -19.04 13.29 22.61
N VAL A 12 -18.22 12.86 21.64
CA VAL A 12 -18.31 13.36 20.26
C VAL A 12 -19.69 13.05 19.66
N ASP A 13 -20.28 11.92 20.03
CA ASP A 13 -21.64 11.53 19.62
C ASP A 13 -22.69 12.44 20.26
N ASP A 14 -22.54 12.78 21.56
CA ASP A 14 -23.41 13.75 22.24
C ASP A 14 -23.29 15.17 21.66
N GLU A 15 -22.11 15.56 21.15
CA GLU A 15 -21.94 16.82 20.43
C GLU A 15 -22.69 16.84 19.08
N ILE A 16 -22.70 15.72 18.36
CA ILE A 16 -23.44 15.56 17.11
C ILE A 16 -24.95 15.54 17.39
N GLU A 17 -25.38 14.81 18.42
CA GLU A 17 -26.78 14.77 18.86
C GLU A 17 -27.25 16.13 19.39
N SER A 18 -26.47 16.82 20.22
CA SER A 18 -26.85 18.13 20.74
C SER A 18 -26.93 19.20 19.65
N LYS A 19 -26.05 19.17 18.64
CA LYS A 19 -26.15 20.05 17.46
C LYS A 19 -27.41 19.76 16.63
N SER A 20 -27.84 18.51 16.55
CA SER A 20 -29.07 18.13 15.85
C SER A 20 -30.33 18.41 16.67
N ARG A 21 -30.28 18.31 18.01
CA ARG A 21 -31.35 18.72 18.93
C ARG A 21 -31.53 20.24 18.96
N LYS A 22 -30.46 21.04 19.05
CA LYS A 22 -30.53 22.50 18.91
C LYS A 22 -31.21 22.95 17.61
N LYS A 23 -30.99 22.23 16.50
CA LYS A 23 -31.71 22.49 15.24
C LYS A 23 -33.20 22.16 15.27
N LYS A 24 -33.64 21.26 16.16
CA LYS A 24 -35.07 20.94 16.36
C LYS A 24 -35.75 21.95 17.29
N ASP A 25 -35.03 22.51 18.26
CA ASP A 25 -35.58 23.51 19.17
C ASP A 25 -35.73 24.90 18.52
N ASP A 26 -34.97 25.20 17.46
CA ASP A 26 -35.14 26.42 16.64
C ASP A 26 -36.28 26.32 15.60
N LEU A 27 -37.17 25.34 15.72
CA LEU A 27 -38.33 25.23 14.84
C LEU A 27 -39.43 26.23 15.27
N PRO A 28 -40.05 26.96 14.33
CA PRO A 28 -41.14 27.87 14.66
C PRO A 28 -42.35 27.08 15.19
N GLU A 29 -43.18 27.71 16.01
CA GLU A 29 -44.45 27.12 16.44
C GLU A 29 -45.37 26.92 15.23
N LEU A 30 -45.79 25.68 14.99
CA LEU A 30 -46.67 25.28 13.89
C LEU A 30 -47.95 24.65 14.45
N SER A 31 -49.09 24.91 13.81
CA SER A 31 -50.38 24.29 14.12
C SER A 31 -50.81 23.33 13.02
N GLU A 32 -51.56 22.27 13.40
CA GLU A 32 -52.07 21.28 12.46
C GLU A 32 -53.00 21.96 11.43
N GLY A 33 -52.75 21.77 10.13
CA GLY A 33 -53.48 22.42 9.04
C GLY A 33 -52.90 23.75 8.54
N MET A 34 -51.79 24.24 9.11
CA MET A 34 -51.11 25.45 8.66
C MET A 34 -50.53 25.29 7.23
N VAL A 35 -50.92 26.19 6.31
CA VAL A 35 -50.42 26.18 4.93
C VAL A 35 -49.01 26.78 4.88
N LEU A 36 -48.03 25.96 4.48
CA LEU A 36 -46.63 26.38 4.35
C LEU A 36 -46.31 26.80 2.90
N LYS A 37 -45.56 27.89 2.75
CA LYS A 37 -45.04 28.33 1.44
C LYS A 37 -43.77 27.56 1.11
N LEU A 38 -43.77 26.84 -0.01
CA LEU A 38 -42.58 26.19 -0.52
C LEU A 38 -41.54 27.25 -0.92
N ASN A 39 -40.41 27.28 -0.21
CA ASN A 39 -39.30 28.18 -0.53
C ASN A 39 -38.36 27.61 -1.60
N LYS A 40 -37.86 26.38 -1.38
CA LYS A 40 -36.89 25.73 -2.27
C LYS A 40 -37.02 24.22 -2.18
N LEU A 41 -36.89 23.54 -3.32
CA LEU A 41 -36.63 22.10 -3.39
C LEU A 41 -35.15 21.89 -3.68
N ASP A 42 -34.47 21.11 -2.84
CA ASP A 42 -33.04 20.81 -2.97
C ASP A 42 -32.86 19.30 -3.19
N PRO A 43 -32.90 18.83 -4.45
CA PRO A 43 -32.76 17.41 -4.75
C PRO A 43 -31.33 16.95 -4.44
N LYS A 44 -31.19 16.02 -3.50
CA LYS A 44 -29.90 15.43 -3.12
C LYS A 44 -29.86 13.96 -3.50
N GLN A 45 -28.86 13.59 -4.29
CA GLN A 45 -28.56 12.20 -4.57
C GLN A 45 -27.63 11.65 -3.49
N HIS A 46 -28.02 10.54 -2.87
CA HIS A 46 -27.24 9.83 -1.88
C HIS A 46 -26.96 8.41 -2.36
N PHE A 47 -25.84 7.86 -1.92
CA PHE A 47 -25.48 6.46 -2.14
C PHE A 47 -25.45 5.73 -0.80
N THR A 48 -25.76 4.44 -0.82
CA THR A 48 -25.55 3.58 0.34
C THR A 48 -24.05 3.45 0.60
N MET A 49 -23.64 3.73 1.83
CA MET A 49 -22.25 3.53 2.25
C MET A 49 -22.07 2.08 2.72
N PRO A 50 -20.92 1.44 2.40
CA PRO A 50 -20.60 0.14 2.99
C PRO A 50 -20.36 0.29 4.50
N PRO A 51 -20.40 -0.82 5.26
CA PRO A 51 -20.02 -0.82 6.67
C PRO A 51 -18.63 -0.20 6.86
N PRO A 52 -18.44 0.64 7.88
CA PRO A 52 -17.15 1.25 8.15
C PRO A 52 -16.13 0.18 8.55
N ARG A 53 -14.86 0.40 8.19
CA ARG A 53 -13.77 -0.45 8.66
C ARG A 53 -13.54 -0.28 10.16
N PHE A 54 -12.99 -1.32 10.79
CA PHE A 54 -12.62 -1.27 12.19
C PHE A 54 -11.46 -0.30 12.45
N SER A 55 -11.63 0.58 13.42
CA SER A 55 -10.51 1.26 14.09
C SER A 55 -10.00 0.40 15.26
N GLU A 56 -8.89 0.77 15.88
CA GLU A 56 -8.41 0.08 17.09
C GLU A 56 -9.44 0.12 18.22
N ALA A 57 -10.03 1.28 18.49
CA ALA A 57 -11.05 1.43 19.53
C ALA A 57 -12.33 0.65 19.20
N TYR A 58 -12.78 0.68 17.94
CA TYR A 58 -13.99 -0.03 17.55
C TYR A 58 -13.78 -1.56 17.56
N LEU A 59 -12.60 -2.05 17.18
CA LEU A 59 -12.29 -3.48 17.29
C LEU A 59 -12.21 -3.94 18.75
N ILE A 60 -11.65 -3.14 19.66
CA ILE A 60 -11.65 -3.47 21.10
C ILE A 60 -13.09 -3.54 21.61
N LYS A 61 -13.92 -2.55 21.27
CA LYS A 61 -15.32 -2.53 21.64
C LYS A 61 -16.06 -3.79 21.15
N GLU A 62 -15.84 -4.16 19.89
CA GLU A 62 -16.44 -5.36 19.29
C GLU A 62 -15.95 -6.65 19.98
N LEU A 63 -14.67 -6.75 20.31
CA LEU A 63 -14.11 -7.89 21.07
C LEU A 63 -14.75 -8.00 22.46
N GLU A 64 -14.91 -6.88 23.15
CA GLU A 64 -15.54 -6.80 24.48
C GLU A 64 -17.02 -7.19 24.43
N GLU A 65 -17.78 -6.68 23.44
CA GLU A 65 -19.20 -7.00 23.25
C GLU A 65 -19.42 -8.48 22.93
N ASN A 66 -18.47 -9.13 22.24
CA ASN A 66 -18.51 -10.56 21.95
C ASN A 66 -17.82 -11.43 23.02
N GLY A 67 -17.34 -10.85 24.13
CA GLY A 67 -16.68 -11.59 25.22
C GLY A 67 -15.31 -12.18 24.88
N ILE A 68 -14.69 -11.76 23.76
CA ILE A 68 -13.39 -12.26 23.31
C ILE A 68 -12.27 -11.42 23.92
N GLY A 69 -11.39 -12.06 24.70
CA GLY A 69 -10.26 -11.41 25.36
C GLY A 69 -10.66 -10.62 26.60
N ARG A 70 -9.70 -9.90 27.18
CA ARG A 70 -9.80 -9.17 28.44
C ARG A 70 -8.99 -7.87 28.37
N PRO A 71 -9.16 -6.90 29.29
CA PRO A 71 -8.39 -5.65 29.30
C PRO A 71 -6.86 -5.86 29.27
N SER A 72 -6.39 -6.99 29.79
CA SER A 72 -4.99 -7.40 29.76
C SER A 72 -4.51 -7.90 28.39
N THR A 73 -5.40 -8.36 27.50
CA THR A 73 -5.05 -9.01 26.23
C THR A 73 -5.34 -8.17 24.99
N TYR A 74 -6.23 -7.18 25.05
CA TYR A 74 -6.60 -6.38 23.87
C TYR A 74 -5.39 -5.77 23.13
N SER A 75 -4.48 -5.12 23.85
CA SER A 75 -3.27 -4.55 23.22
C SER A 75 -2.36 -5.63 22.62
N ALA A 76 -2.30 -6.82 23.24
CA ALA A 76 -1.50 -7.93 22.75
C ALA A 76 -2.10 -8.54 21.48
N ILE A 77 -3.43 -8.69 21.42
CA ILE A 77 -4.16 -9.15 20.24
C ILE A 77 -3.89 -8.21 19.05
N LEU A 78 -4.13 -6.90 19.22
CA LEU A 78 -3.94 -5.91 18.15
C LEU A 78 -2.50 -5.86 17.65
N SER A 79 -1.51 -5.90 18.55
CA SER A 79 -0.11 -5.90 18.16
C SER A 79 0.32 -7.20 17.47
N THR A 80 -0.25 -8.34 17.86
CA THR A 80 0.08 -9.64 17.27
C THR A 80 -0.45 -9.78 15.85
N ILE A 81 -1.72 -9.44 15.61
CA ILE A 81 -2.32 -9.55 14.27
C ILE A 81 -1.63 -8.60 13.27
N ARG A 82 -1.18 -7.43 13.74
CA ARG A 82 -0.36 -6.49 12.97
C ARG A 82 1.06 -7.02 12.75
N GLY A 83 1.71 -7.49 13.81
CA GLY A 83 3.10 -7.96 13.78
C GLY A 83 3.30 -9.20 12.91
N LYS A 84 2.27 -10.06 12.81
CA LYS A 84 2.23 -11.21 11.90
C LYS A 84 1.91 -10.85 10.45
N GLY A 85 1.49 -9.61 10.18
CA GLY A 85 1.13 -9.15 8.84
C GLY A 85 -0.22 -9.67 8.34
N TYR A 86 -1.13 -10.04 9.24
CA TYR A 86 -2.50 -10.42 8.85
C TYR A 86 -3.34 -9.20 8.51
N VAL A 87 -3.07 -8.07 9.14
CA VAL A 87 -3.76 -6.79 8.91
C VAL A 87 -2.77 -5.64 8.79
N ASP A 88 -3.12 -4.66 7.96
CA ASP A 88 -2.45 -3.38 7.81
C ASP A 88 -3.32 -2.24 8.36
N LEU A 89 -2.70 -1.11 8.70
CA LEU A 89 -3.40 0.11 9.09
C LEU A 89 -3.38 1.14 7.96
N LEU A 90 -4.55 1.44 7.42
CA LEU A 90 -4.76 2.48 6.41
C LEU A 90 -5.53 3.64 7.02
N LYS A 91 -4.86 4.79 7.19
CA LYS A 91 -5.45 6.01 7.75
C LYS A 91 -6.15 5.77 9.11
N GLY A 92 -5.59 4.90 9.95
CA GLY A 92 -6.14 4.57 11.27
C GLY A 92 -7.18 3.45 11.30
N TYR A 93 -7.48 2.83 10.15
CA TYR A 93 -8.42 1.70 10.05
C TYR A 93 -7.70 0.42 9.65
N PHE A 94 -8.16 -0.71 10.21
CA PHE A 94 -7.68 -2.03 9.85
C PHE A 94 -8.13 -2.42 8.44
N LYS A 95 -7.19 -2.97 7.69
CA LYS A 95 -7.43 -3.63 6.42
C LYS A 95 -6.75 -5.01 6.45
N PRO A 96 -7.50 -6.10 6.28
CA PRO A 96 -6.90 -7.42 6.12
C PRO A 96 -5.96 -7.47 4.91
N ASN A 97 -4.80 -8.10 5.10
CA ASN A 97 -3.84 -8.38 4.03
C ASN A 97 -4.18 -9.76 3.41
N GLU A 98 -3.58 -10.06 2.25
CA GLU A 98 -3.84 -11.32 1.55
C GLU A 98 -3.44 -12.53 2.39
N LEU A 99 -2.33 -12.43 3.13
CA LEU A 99 -1.94 -13.47 4.08
C LEU A 99 -3.01 -13.66 5.17
N GLY A 100 -3.61 -12.58 5.65
CA GLY A 100 -4.68 -12.62 6.64
C GLY A 100 -5.91 -13.38 6.13
N PHE A 101 -6.36 -13.09 4.91
CA PHE A 101 -7.45 -13.84 4.27
C PHE A 101 -7.10 -15.32 4.12
N ILE A 102 -5.95 -15.65 3.55
CA ILE A 102 -5.55 -17.05 3.29
C ILE A 102 -5.47 -17.85 4.60
N VAL A 103 -4.88 -17.27 5.64
CA VAL A 103 -4.76 -17.96 6.93
C VAL A 103 -6.12 -18.09 7.62
N ASN A 104 -6.94 -17.04 7.59
CA ASN A 104 -8.29 -17.08 8.16
C ASN A 104 -9.15 -18.15 7.49
N ASP A 105 -9.26 -18.12 6.16
CA ASP A 105 -10.12 -19.04 5.40
C ASP A 105 -9.68 -20.49 5.63
N LEU A 106 -8.37 -20.75 5.66
CA LEU A 106 -7.84 -22.09 5.95
C LEU A 106 -8.16 -22.55 7.37
N LEU A 107 -8.03 -21.67 8.37
CA LEU A 107 -8.23 -22.02 9.76
C LEU A 107 -9.71 -22.22 10.09
N VAL A 108 -10.60 -21.39 9.55
CA VAL A 108 -12.05 -21.54 9.71
C VAL A 108 -12.55 -22.83 9.05
N GLU A 109 -12.02 -23.18 7.87
CA GLU A 109 -12.38 -24.44 7.21
C GLU A 109 -11.86 -25.67 7.97
N SER A 110 -10.67 -25.59 8.58
CA SER A 110 -10.04 -26.73 9.27
C SER A 110 -10.46 -26.89 10.74
N PHE A 111 -10.83 -25.79 11.40
CA PHE A 111 -11.13 -25.72 12.84
C PHE A 111 -12.36 -24.84 13.09
N PRO A 112 -13.55 -25.21 12.58
CA PRO A 112 -14.73 -24.36 12.64
C PRO A 112 -15.16 -24.06 14.09
N ASP A 113 -15.13 -25.07 14.97
CA ASP A 113 -15.52 -24.92 16.37
C ASP A 113 -14.54 -24.02 17.15
N LEU A 114 -13.23 -24.10 16.85
CA LEU A 114 -12.21 -23.31 17.53
C LEU A 114 -12.25 -21.83 17.13
N PHE A 115 -12.63 -21.53 15.89
CA PHE A 115 -12.72 -20.17 15.35
C PHE A 115 -14.12 -19.56 15.47
N ASP A 116 -15.04 -20.28 16.14
CA ASP A 116 -16.32 -19.74 16.52
C ASP A 116 -16.19 -18.71 17.66
N VAL A 117 -16.97 -17.63 17.56
CA VAL A 117 -16.95 -16.52 18.50
C VAL A 117 -17.42 -16.97 19.89
N GLU A 118 -18.49 -17.77 19.96
CA GLU A 118 -19.06 -18.24 21.22
C GLU A 118 -18.10 -19.21 21.93
N PHE A 119 -17.44 -20.10 21.18
CA PHE A 119 -16.42 -20.99 21.74
C PHE A 119 -15.26 -20.21 22.37
N THR A 120 -14.76 -19.20 21.66
CA THR A 120 -13.65 -18.36 22.13
C THR A 120 -14.03 -17.58 23.39
N ALA A 121 -15.23 -16.99 23.41
CA ALA A 121 -15.74 -16.27 24.58
C ALA A 121 -15.89 -17.20 25.79
N LYS A 122 -16.45 -18.40 25.59
CA LYS A 122 -16.61 -19.40 26.65
C LYS A 122 -15.27 -19.84 27.23
N MET A 123 -14.22 -19.93 26.43
CA MET A 123 -12.88 -20.26 26.91
C MET A 123 -12.35 -19.20 27.89
N GLU A 124 -12.58 -17.92 27.60
CA GLU A 124 -12.20 -16.84 28.52
C GLU A 124 -13.01 -16.91 29.83
N ASP A 125 -14.30 -17.21 29.76
CA ASP A 125 -15.14 -17.40 30.95
C ASP A 125 -14.69 -18.59 31.79
N ASP A 126 -14.31 -19.71 31.16
CA ASP A 126 -13.76 -20.88 31.83
C ASP A 126 -12.44 -20.53 32.55
N LEU A 127 -11.59 -19.70 31.97
CA LEU A 127 -10.36 -19.20 32.62
C LEU A 127 -10.66 -18.29 33.82
N ASP A 128 -11.72 -17.47 33.74
CA ASP A 128 -12.18 -16.67 34.88
C ASP A 128 -12.72 -17.56 36.02
N LEU A 129 -13.39 -18.68 35.70
CA LEU A 129 -13.81 -19.67 36.69
C LEU A 129 -12.63 -20.35 37.39
N VAL A 130 -11.54 -20.64 36.66
CA VAL A 130 -10.28 -21.13 37.24
C VAL A 130 -9.69 -20.10 38.18
N ALA A 131 -9.62 -18.83 37.76
CA ALA A 131 -9.11 -17.75 38.60
C ALA A 131 -9.93 -17.55 39.89
N ALA A 132 -11.24 -17.81 39.82
CA ALA A 132 -12.15 -17.82 40.97
C ALA A 132 -12.14 -19.13 41.78
N ALA A 133 -11.28 -20.09 41.46
CA ALA A 133 -11.18 -21.41 42.07
C ALA A 133 -12.50 -22.23 42.04
N LYS A 134 -13.32 -22.01 41.00
CA LYS A 134 -14.60 -22.73 40.79
C LYS A 134 -14.45 -24.00 39.96
N VAL A 135 -13.41 -24.07 39.11
CA VAL A 135 -13.12 -25.19 38.21
C VAL A 135 -11.62 -25.48 38.24
N ASP A 136 -11.23 -26.75 38.10
CA ASP A 136 -9.81 -27.12 37.98
C ASP A 136 -9.27 -26.78 36.58
N SER A 137 -8.15 -26.06 36.55
CA SER A 137 -7.38 -25.77 35.34
C SER A 137 -7.06 -27.00 34.49
N LEU A 138 -6.73 -28.14 35.12
CA LEU A 138 -6.34 -29.36 34.41
C LEU A 138 -7.54 -29.98 33.69
N GLU A 139 -8.74 -29.87 34.25
CA GLU A 139 -9.97 -30.36 33.63
C GLU A 139 -10.28 -29.57 32.35
N ILE A 140 -10.17 -28.24 32.40
CA ILE A 140 -10.40 -27.38 31.22
C ILE A 140 -9.34 -27.65 30.14
N LEU A 141 -8.07 -27.75 30.51
CA LEU A 141 -6.99 -28.05 29.56
C LEU A 141 -7.16 -29.43 28.91
N ALA A 142 -7.53 -30.45 29.67
CA ALA A 142 -7.80 -31.79 29.14
C ALA A 142 -8.99 -31.76 28.16
N ARG A 143 -10.10 -31.13 28.55
CA ARG A 143 -11.30 -31.01 27.71
C ARG A 143 -11.00 -30.31 26.38
N PHE A 144 -10.25 -29.21 26.43
CA PHE A 144 -9.83 -28.49 25.23
C PHE A 144 -8.92 -29.36 24.34
N TYR A 145 -7.88 -29.93 24.92
CA TYR A 145 -6.87 -30.67 24.17
C TYR A 145 -7.44 -31.95 23.53
N ASP A 146 -8.36 -32.63 24.20
CA ASP A 146 -8.99 -33.85 23.67
C ASP A 146 -9.84 -33.60 22.42
N SER A 147 -10.50 -32.43 22.32
CA SER A 147 -11.21 -32.02 21.10
C SER A 147 -10.20 -31.57 20.03
N PHE A 148 -9.34 -30.63 20.41
CA PHE A 148 -8.37 -30.02 19.50
C PHE A 148 -7.44 -31.05 18.85
N LYS A 149 -7.01 -32.07 19.58
CA LYS A 149 -6.14 -33.12 19.04
C LYS A 149 -6.80 -33.90 17.91
N LYS A 150 -8.10 -34.19 18.01
CA LYS A 150 -8.85 -34.92 16.98
C LYS A 150 -8.97 -34.08 15.71
N GLU A 151 -9.32 -32.79 15.88
CA GLU A 151 -9.38 -31.83 14.78
C GLU A 151 -8.00 -31.63 14.13
N LEU A 152 -6.95 -31.54 14.94
CA LEU A 152 -5.58 -31.41 14.45
C LEU A 152 -5.11 -32.65 13.66
N GLU A 153 -5.45 -33.85 14.13
CA GLU A 153 -5.14 -35.10 13.42
C GLU A 153 -5.90 -35.19 12.09
N ALA A 154 -7.17 -34.76 12.05
CA ALA A 154 -7.95 -34.67 10.81
C ALA A 154 -7.35 -33.63 9.84
N ALA A 155 -7.12 -32.41 10.33
CA ALA A 155 -6.49 -31.34 9.56
C ALA A 155 -5.11 -31.76 9.05
N SER A 156 -4.29 -32.47 9.83
CA SER A 156 -2.97 -32.91 9.36
C SER A 156 -3.02 -33.81 8.10
N LYS A 157 -4.14 -34.49 7.87
CA LYS A 157 -4.38 -35.36 6.70
C LYS A 157 -5.08 -34.63 5.56
N ASP A 158 -6.06 -33.80 5.89
CA ASP A 158 -7.00 -33.21 4.93
C ASP A 158 -6.67 -31.74 4.58
N MET A 159 -5.84 -31.05 5.39
CA MET A 159 -5.52 -29.63 5.20
C MET A 159 -4.73 -29.45 3.90
N LEU A 160 -5.32 -28.66 3.00
CA LEU A 160 -4.73 -28.29 1.73
C LEU A 160 -3.37 -27.63 1.94
N SER A 161 -2.32 -28.23 1.38
CA SER A 161 -1.02 -27.56 1.31
C SER A 161 -1.12 -26.36 0.37
N ILE A 162 -1.21 -25.15 0.94
CA ILE A 162 -1.23 -23.87 0.20
C ILE A 162 -0.09 -23.79 -0.83
N LYS A 163 1.08 -24.39 -0.51
CA LYS A 163 2.24 -24.38 -1.41
C LYS A 163 2.11 -25.34 -2.59
N ALA A 164 1.36 -26.44 -2.45
CA ALA A 164 1.24 -27.47 -3.49
C ALA A 164 -0.04 -27.30 -4.32
N VAL A 165 -1.18 -27.12 -3.68
CA VAL A 165 -2.50 -27.10 -4.34
C VAL A 165 -2.99 -25.66 -4.57
N GLY A 166 -2.62 -24.74 -3.67
CA GLY A 166 -3.15 -23.38 -3.65
C GLY A 166 -4.58 -23.33 -3.15
N MET A 167 -5.04 -22.16 -2.72
CA MET A 167 -6.39 -21.97 -2.21
C MET A 167 -7.38 -21.92 -3.39
N PRO A 168 -8.43 -22.75 -3.42
CA PRO A 168 -9.38 -22.77 -4.53
C PRO A 168 -10.15 -21.45 -4.63
N THR A 169 -10.45 -21.04 -5.86
CA THR A 169 -11.29 -19.87 -6.13
C THR A 169 -12.42 -20.27 -7.07
N ASP A 170 -13.48 -19.46 -7.12
CA ASP A 170 -14.61 -19.66 -8.04
C ASP A 170 -14.32 -19.17 -9.47
N ILE A 171 -13.10 -18.71 -9.75
CA ILE A 171 -12.72 -18.17 -11.04
C ILE A 171 -12.30 -19.31 -11.97
N VAL A 172 -12.86 -19.30 -13.18
CA VAL A 172 -12.57 -20.29 -14.21
C VAL A 172 -11.40 -19.85 -15.08
N CYS A 173 -10.51 -20.78 -15.42
CA CYS A 173 -9.36 -20.54 -16.27
C CYS A 173 -9.80 -20.32 -17.73
N PRO A 174 -9.37 -19.24 -18.40
CA PRO A 174 -9.76 -18.97 -19.78
C PRO A 174 -9.11 -19.91 -20.81
N GLU A 175 -8.03 -20.63 -20.44
CA GLU A 175 -7.32 -21.52 -21.38
C GLU A 175 -7.85 -22.96 -21.38
N CYS A 176 -8.24 -23.50 -20.21
CA CYS A 176 -8.62 -24.90 -20.07
C CYS A 176 -9.93 -25.12 -19.30
N ASN A 177 -10.63 -24.05 -18.91
CA ASN A 177 -11.90 -24.09 -18.19
C ASN A 177 -11.85 -24.77 -16.79
N SER A 178 -10.65 -25.04 -16.27
CA SER A 178 -10.45 -25.53 -14.89
C SER A 178 -10.47 -24.39 -13.87
N LYS A 179 -10.71 -24.66 -12.59
CA LYS A 179 -10.70 -23.62 -11.54
C LYS A 179 -9.29 -23.02 -11.34
N LEU A 180 -9.21 -21.73 -11.07
CA LEU A 180 -7.99 -21.06 -10.64
C LEU A 180 -7.80 -21.23 -9.13
N THR A 181 -6.55 -21.39 -8.70
CA THR A 181 -6.17 -21.45 -7.28
C THR A 181 -5.15 -20.35 -6.97
N ILE A 182 -5.22 -19.77 -5.77
CA ILE A 182 -4.23 -18.81 -5.29
C ILE A 182 -2.99 -19.60 -4.84
N ARG A 183 -1.86 -19.33 -5.48
CA ARG A 183 -0.55 -19.92 -5.15
C ARG A 183 0.42 -18.87 -4.62
N VAL A 184 1.31 -19.29 -3.74
CA VAL A 184 2.35 -18.44 -3.15
C VAL A 184 3.66 -18.63 -3.92
N GLY A 185 4.13 -17.59 -4.60
CA GLY A 185 5.41 -17.57 -5.31
C GLY A 185 6.45 -16.67 -4.63
N LYS A 186 7.63 -16.56 -5.25
CA LYS A 186 8.70 -15.65 -4.78
C LYS A 186 8.31 -14.17 -4.83
N ASN A 187 7.45 -13.80 -5.77
CA ASN A 187 7.03 -12.42 -6.04
C ASN A 187 5.68 -12.07 -5.37
N GLY A 188 5.15 -12.96 -4.51
CA GLY A 188 3.85 -12.82 -3.88
C GLY A 188 2.83 -13.84 -4.36
N HIS A 189 1.56 -13.58 -4.05
CA HIS A 189 0.42 -14.43 -4.35
C HIS A 189 -0.08 -14.18 -5.77
N PHE A 190 -0.47 -15.23 -6.48
CA PHE A 190 -1.00 -15.15 -7.84
C PHE A 190 -2.05 -16.24 -8.09
N LEU A 191 -2.94 -16.02 -9.05
CA LEU A 191 -3.84 -17.05 -9.55
C LEU A 191 -3.07 -17.98 -10.50
N GLY A 192 -3.12 -19.27 -10.24
CA GLY A 192 -2.60 -20.32 -11.13
C GLY A 192 -3.68 -21.34 -11.45
N CYS A 193 -3.63 -21.93 -12.63
CA CYS A 193 -4.58 -22.98 -12.99
C CYS A 193 -4.40 -24.24 -12.11
N SER A 194 -5.51 -24.83 -11.65
CA SER A 194 -5.48 -26.12 -10.94
C SER A 194 -4.93 -27.26 -11.80
N GLY A 195 -5.17 -27.21 -13.11
CA GLY A 195 -4.69 -28.18 -14.10
C GLY A 195 -3.20 -28.11 -14.43
N TYR A 196 -2.38 -27.41 -13.64
CA TYR A 196 -0.92 -27.47 -13.78
C TYR A 196 -0.41 -28.88 -13.46
N PRO A 197 0.46 -29.52 -14.28
CA PRO A 197 1.32 -28.90 -15.32
C PRO A 197 0.71 -28.73 -16.72
N GLU A 198 -0.45 -29.34 -17.01
CA GLU A 198 -1.07 -29.32 -18.35
C GLU A 198 -1.50 -27.92 -18.80
N CYS A 199 -1.90 -27.06 -17.86
CA CYS A 199 -2.18 -25.64 -18.11
C CYS A 199 -1.30 -24.75 -17.23
N SER A 200 -0.45 -23.94 -17.85
CA SER A 200 0.48 -23.02 -17.19
C SER A 200 -0.06 -21.60 -17.04
N TYR A 201 -1.37 -21.40 -17.20
CA TYR A 201 -1.99 -20.09 -17.04
C TYR A 201 -1.76 -19.54 -15.63
N THR A 202 -1.24 -18.31 -15.57
CA THR A 202 -1.02 -17.57 -14.32
C THR A 202 -1.38 -16.10 -14.48
N ARG A 203 -1.90 -15.49 -13.41
CA ARG A 203 -2.33 -14.09 -13.41
C ARG A 203 -2.18 -13.48 -12.02
N ASN A 204 -1.85 -12.19 -11.96
CA ASN A 204 -2.04 -11.42 -10.72
C ASN A 204 -3.53 -11.17 -10.48
N TYR A 205 -3.91 -10.92 -9.24
CA TYR A 205 -5.28 -10.58 -8.87
C TYR A 205 -5.32 -9.46 -7.83
N THR A 206 -6.48 -8.87 -7.67
CA THR A 206 -6.81 -7.91 -6.61
C THR A 206 -8.09 -8.34 -5.93
N ARG A 207 -8.17 -8.21 -4.60
CA ARG A 207 -9.43 -8.34 -3.87
C ARG A 207 -10.14 -7.00 -3.78
N ASP A 208 -11.43 -6.99 -4.05
CA ASP A 208 -12.28 -5.82 -3.81
C ASP A 208 -12.62 -5.65 -2.32
N GLU A 209 -13.37 -4.60 -1.98
CA GLU A 209 -13.79 -4.35 -0.60
C GLU A 209 -14.76 -5.40 -0.05
N LYS A 210 -15.36 -6.24 -0.91
CA LYS A 210 -16.24 -7.35 -0.54
C LYS A 210 -15.48 -8.68 -0.45
N GLY A 211 -14.16 -8.67 -0.64
CA GLY A 211 -13.31 -9.86 -0.60
C GLY A 211 -13.34 -10.70 -1.87
N ILE A 212 -14.05 -10.26 -2.92
CA ILE A 212 -14.15 -10.96 -4.20
C ILE A 212 -12.84 -10.75 -4.97
N ILE A 213 -12.32 -11.85 -5.51
CA ILE A 213 -11.06 -11.88 -6.26
C ILE A 213 -11.35 -11.49 -7.71
N HIS A 214 -10.67 -10.45 -8.18
CA HIS A 214 -10.70 -10.00 -9.57
C HIS A 214 -9.33 -10.23 -10.23
N PRO A 215 -9.24 -11.03 -11.30
CA PRO A 215 -8.01 -11.16 -12.07
C PRO A 215 -7.62 -9.79 -12.63
N VAL A 216 -6.39 -9.35 -12.38
CA VAL A 216 -5.90 -8.08 -12.94
C VAL A 216 -5.79 -8.26 -14.44
N GLU A 217 -6.57 -7.51 -15.20
CA GLU A 217 -6.42 -7.46 -16.64
C GLU A 217 -5.05 -6.87 -17.01
N PRO A 218 -4.35 -7.40 -18.04
CA PRO A 218 -3.17 -6.73 -18.54
C PRO A 218 -3.62 -5.31 -18.85
N SER A 219 -2.94 -4.33 -18.25
CA SER A 219 -3.15 -2.92 -18.54
C SER A 219 -3.28 -2.80 -20.05
N SER A 220 -4.40 -2.27 -20.55
CA SER A 220 -4.57 -2.01 -21.98
C SER A 220 -3.35 -1.26 -22.44
N ASP A 221 -2.48 -1.96 -23.16
CA ASP A 221 -1.19 -1.44 -23.53
C ASP A 221 -1.47 -0.21 -24.42
N GLU A 222 -1.12 1.00 -23.96
CA GLU A 222 -1.27 2.18 -24.79
C GLU A 222 -0.39 1.98 -26.03
N THR A 223 -1.02 2.01 -27.21
CA THR A 223 -0.31 1.93 -28.48
C THR A 223 0.52 3.18 -28.61
N SER A 224 1.84 3.02 -28.70
CA SER A 224 2.72 4.14 -29.03
C SER A 224 2.81 4.31 -30.54
N ASP A 225 3.10 5.53 -30.98
CA ASP A 225 3.42 5.85 -32.38
C ASP A 225 4.77 5.25 -32.82
N ARG A 226 5.52 4.59 -31.93
CA ARG A 226 6.82 4.00 -32.26
C ARG A 226 6.66 2.64 -32.88
N ILE A 227 7.34 2.46 -34.01
CA ILE A 227 7.49 1.17 -34.68
C ILE A 227 8.78 0.52 -34.19
N CYS A 228 8.73 -0.78 -33.91
CA CYS A 228 9.90 -1.51 -33.48
C CYS A 228 10.88 -1.73 -34.64
N GLU A 229 12.13 -1.32 -34.45
CA GLU A 229 13.23 -1.41 -35.42
C GLU A 229 13.55 -2.84 -35.89
N LYS A 230 13.20 -3.85 -35.08
CA LYS A 230 13.49 -5.27 -35.40
C LYS A 230 12.35 -5.99 -36.10
N CYS A 231 11.10 -5.64 -35.78
CA CYS A 231 9.91 -6.39 -36.19
C CYS A 231 8.97 -5.59 -37.11
N GLY A 232 9.14 -4.27 -37.21
CA GLY A 232 8.24 -3.38 -37.98
C GLY A 232 6.83 -3.24 -37.37
N LYS A 233 6.55 -3.88 -36.23
CA LYS A 233 5.26 -3.81 -35.55
C LYS A 233 5.21 -2.64 -34.55
N PRO A 234 4.01 -2.09 -34.24
CA PRO A 234 3.88 -1.01 -33.26
C PRO A 234 4.37 -1.44 -31.89
N MET A 235 4.96 -0.51 -31.14
CA MET A 235 5.39 -0.71 -29.77
C MET A 235 4.30 -0.29 -28.79
N LEU A 236 4.22 -1.02 -27.69
CA LEU A 236 3.25 -0.91 -26.62
C LEU A 236 3.92 -0.31 -25.38
N ILE A 237 3.29 0.66 -24.72
CA ILE A 237 3.80 1.23 -23.47
C ILE A 237 3.36 0.35 -22.30
N LYS A 238 4.34 -0.26 -21.63
CA LYS A 238 4.13 -1.10 -20.43
C LYS A 238 4.73 -0.44 -19.21
N GLN A 239 4.09 -0.60 -18.06
CA GLN A 239 4.64 -0.16 -16.78
C GLN A 239 5.52 -1.27 -16.18
N GLY A 240 6.80 -0.96 -15.94
CA GLY A 240 7.74 -1.87 -15.30
C GLY A 240 8.23 -1.35 -13.94
N LYS A 241 9.02 -2.17 -13.24
CA LYS A 241 9.63 -1.80 -11.94
C LYS A 241 10.45 -0.49 -11.98
N TYR A 242 10.99 -0.14 -13.14
CA TYR A 242 11.85 1.04 -13.33
C TYR A 242 11.14 2.21 -14.02
N GLY A 243 9.82 2.11 -14.22
CA GLY A 243 9.01 3.06 -14.98
C GLY A 243 8.48 2.47 -16.30
N ALA A 244 7.85 3.32 -17.10
CA ALA A 244 7.27 2.93 -18.38
C ALA A 244 8.35 2.48 -19.38
N PHE A 245 8.04 1.48 -20.21
CA PHE A 245 8.91 0.99 -21.29
C PHE A 245 8.10 0.59 -22.52
N TYR A 246 8.67 0.80 -23.70
CA TYR A 246 8.14 0.34 -24.97
C TYR A 246 8.48 -1.13 -25.17
N ALA A 247 7.49 -1.96 -25.52
CA ALA A 247 7.66 -3.37 -25.88
C ALA A 247 7.08 -3.65 -27.27
N CYS A 248 7.76 -4.40 -28.16
CA CYS A 248 7.18 -4.78 -29.48
C CYS A 248 5.86 -5.55 -29.24
N SER A 249 4.78 -5.15 -29.92
CA SER A 249 3.48 -5.86 -29.92
C SER A 249 3.59 -7.30 -30.43
N GLY A 250 4.67 -7.64 -31.14
CA GLY A 250 4.98 -8.98 -31.59
C GLY A 250 5.58 -9.92 -30.53
N TYR A 251 5.54 -9.57 -29.25
CA TYR A 251 5.89 -10.50 -28.16
C TYR A 251 4.89 -11.68 -28.16
N PRO A 252 5.34 -12.95 -28.06
CA PRO A 252 6.67 -13.43 -27.62
C PRO A 252 7.76 -13.51 -28.71
N ASN A 253 7.38 -13.43 -29.98
CA ASN A 253 8.27 -13.67 -31.13
C ASN A 253 9.33 -12.58 -31.32
N CYS A 254 9.06 -11.34 -30.89
CA CYS A 254 10.04 -10.26 -30.84
C CYS A 254 10.15 -9.69 -29.42
N LYS A 255 11.28 -9.94 -28.76
CA LYS A 255 11.58 -9.48 -27.39
C LYS A 255 12.22 -8.08 -27.34
N ASN A 256 12.03 -7.25 -28.36
CA ASN A 256 12.63 -5.93 -28.39
C ASN A 256 11.91 -4.98 -27.42
N THR A 257 12.65 -4.35 -26.52
CA THR A 257 12.14 -3.39 -25.53
C THR A 257 13.03 -2.17 -25.46
N HIS A 258 12.44 -0.98 -25.38
CA HIS A 258 13.15 0.28 -25.15
C HIS A 258 12.56 0.97 -23.93
N SER A 259 13.36 1.60 -23.07
CA SER A 259 12.78 2.39 -21.97
C SER A 259 11.98 3.55 -22.54
N VAL A 260 10.78 3.81 -21.99
CA VAL A 260 10.10 5.08 -22.22
C VAL A 260 10.96 6.04 -21.43
N VAL A 261 11.78 6.78 -22.16
CA VAL A 261 12.38 7.98 -21.63
C VAL A 261 11.21 8.92 -21.36
N SER A 262 10.56 8.79 -20.20
CA SER A 262 9.97 9.96 -19.56
C SER A 262 11.11 10.95 -19.52
N ASN A 263 10.94 12.14 -20.12
CA ASN A 263 11.89 13.24 -20.21
C ASN A 263 12.41 13.69 -18.83
N ASN A 264 13.15 12.79 -18.19
CA ASN A 264 13.78 12.84 -16.88
C ASN A 264 15.20 12.25 -16.96
N SER A 265 15.63 11.80 -18.14
CA SER A 265 16.94 12.22 -18.62
C SER A 265 16.81 13.66 -19.11
N GLU A 266 17.75 14.50 -18.69
CA GLU A 266 18.00 15.84 -19.21
C GLU A 266 17.21 17.00 -18.59
N GLN A 267 17.30 17.16 -17.27
CA GLN A 267 17.83 18.46 -16.83
C GLN A 267 19.31 18.46 -17.19
N ALA A 268 19.60 18.73 -18.47
CA ALA A 268 20.93 19.14 -18.86
C ALA A 268 21.25 20.35 -17.97
N THR A 269 22.34 20.25 -17.20
CA THR A 269 22.69 21.33 -16.27
C THR A 269 23.17 22.59 -17.00
N GLY A 270 23.17 22.57 -18.35
CA GLY A 270 23.74 23.59 -19.21
C GLY A 270 25.27 23.64 -19.16
N VAL A 271 25.89 22.68 -18.46
CA VAL A 271 27.35 22.64 -18.23
C VAL A 271 27.98 21.59 -19.13
N ASN A 272 28.93 22.03 -19.96
CA ASN A 272 29.73 21.16 -20.81
C ASN A 272 30.71 20.33 -19.98
N CYS A 273 31.00 19.12 -20.44
CA CYS A 273 31.99 18.25 -19.82
C CYS A 273 33.38 18.90 -19.85
N PRO A 274 34.16 18.82 -18.74
CA PRO A 274 35.52 19.37 -18.70
C PRO A 274 36.59 18.49 -19.35
N GLU A 275 36.26 17.27 -19.81
CA GLU A 275 37.24 16.41 -20.49
C GLU A 275 37.59 16.96 -21.87
N LYS A 276 38.89 16.92 -22.22
CA LYS A 276 39.47 17.61 -23.38
C LYS A 276 38.92 17.12 -24.73
N ASP A 277 38.23 15.98 -24.75
CA ASP A 277 37.64 15.36 -25.94
C ASP A 277 36.13 14.96 -25.75
N CYS A 278 35.43 15.39 -24.68
CA CYS A 278 33.96 15.19 -24.55
C CYS A 278 33.22 16.48 -24.97
N GLY A 279 32.55 16.46 -26.12
CA GLY A 279 31.58 17.51 -26.49
C GLY A 279 30.22 17.38 -25.77
N GLY A 280 30.11 16.44 -24.82
CA GLY A 280 28.86 16.15 -24.11
C GLY A 280 28.57 17.12 -22.97
N THR A 281 27.31 17.13 -22.52
CA THR A 281 26.82 17.92 -21.40
C THR A 281 26.67 17.06 -20.15
N LEU A 282 26.78 17.67 -18.97
CA LEU A 282 26.52 16.96 -17.71
C LEU A 282 25.01 16.76 -17.51
N VAL A 283 24.60 15.51 -17.35
CA VAL A 283 23.21 15.11 -17.11
C VAL A 283 23.04 14.50 -15.72
N GLN A 284 21.93 14.83 -15.07
CA GLN A 284 21.58 14.25 -13.77
C GLN A 284 21.19 12.77 -13.93
N ARG A 285 21.75 11.91 -13.07
CA ARG A 285 21.52 10.46 -13.01
C ARG A 285 21.32 10.00 -11.56
N LYS A 286 20.69 8.83 -11.37
CA LYS A 286 20.50 8.20 -10.05
C LYS A 286 21.34 6.93 -9.95
N SER A 287 22.07 6.77 -8.86
CA SER A 287 22.83 5.55 -8.57
C SER A 287 21.90 4.39 -8.14
N LYS A 288 22.42 3.16 -8.12
CA LYS A 288 21.68 1.96 -7.63
C LYS A 288 21.13 2.12 -6.20
N ARG A 289 21.76 2.99 -5.38
CA ARG A 289 21.36 3.31 -4.01
C ARG A 289 20.48 4.56 -3.91
N GLY A 290 19.97 5.07 -5.04
CA GLY A 290 19.08 6.24 -5.09
C GLY A 290 19.77 7.62 -5.01
N LYS A 291 21.07 7.68 -4.69
CA LYS A 291 21.82 8.94 -4.63
C LYS A 291 21.99 9.57 -6.01
N ILE A 292 21.74 10.87 -6.13
CA ILE A 292 21.86 11.65 -7.37
C ILE A 292 23.33 11.95 -7.65
N PHE A 293 23.72 11.85 -8.92
CA PHE A 293 25.03 12.26 -9.45
C PHE A 293 24.86 12.89 -10.84
N TYR A 294 25.88 13.55 -11.36
CA TYR A 294 25.87 14.17 -12.69
C TYR A 294 27.03 13.59 -13.51
N GLY A 295 26.77 13.07 -14.71
CA GLY A 295 27.80 12.47 -15.57
C GLY A 295 27.73 12.95 -17.03
N CYS A 296 28.79 12.74 -17.85
CA CYS A 296 28.77 13.12 -19.29
C CYS A 296 27.60 12.38 -19.99
N SER A 297 26.89 13.09 -20.86
CA SER A 297 25.86 12.51 -21.73
C SER A 297 26.44 11.42 -22.64
N SER A 298 27.69 11.57 -23.08
CA SER A 298 28.42 10.65 -23.96
C SER A 298 29.00 9.41 -23.24
N PHE A 299 28.37 8.94 -22.15
CA PHE A 299 28.72 7.66 -21.54
C PHE A 299 28.21 6.52 -22.44
N PRO A 300 29.01 5.50 -22.80
CA PRO A 300 30.21 5.01 -22.10
C PRO A 300 31.56 5.66 -22.49
N ASP A 301 31.61 6.43 -23.57
CA ASP A 301 32.86 6.97 -24.16
C ASP A 301 33.55 7.98 -23.24
N CYS A 302 32.76 8.71 -22.43
CA CYS A 302 33.26 9.57 -21.36
C CYS A 302 32.73 9.10 -19.99
N THR A 303 33.63 8.86 -19.04
CA THR A 303 33.30 8.34 -17.70
C THR A 303 33.27 9.42 -16.62
N PHE A 304 33.39 10.69 -17.01
CA PHE A 304 33.36 11.82 -16.08
C PHE A 304 32.05 11.86 -15.28
N ALA A 305 32.16 11.87 -13.94
CA ALA A 305 31.03 11.96 -13.03
C ALA A 305 31.35 12.76 -11.76
N ILE A 306 30.39 13.54 -11.29
CA ILE A 306 30.46 14.36 -10.08
C ILE A 306 29.20 14.16 -9.22
N TRP A 307 29.34 14.35 -7.92
CA TRP A 307 28.22 14.19 -6.96
C TRP A 307 27.48 15.49 -6.68
N ASP A 308 28.20 16.60 -6.69
CA ASP A 308 27.67 17.93 -6.40
C ASP A 308 27.08 18.55 -7.68
N LYS A 309 26.07 19.41 -7.54
CA LYS A 309 25.36 20.02 -8.69
C LYS A 309 26.28 21.02 -9.41
N PRO A 310 26.55 20.85 -10.72
CA PRO A 310 27.32 21.82 -11.48
C PRO A 310 26.43 23.03 -11.84
N VAL A 311 27.01 24.22 -11.74
CA VAL A 311 26.38 25.51 -12.06
C VAL A 311 27.23 26.18 -13.13
N ALA A 312 26.59 26.60 -14.23
CA ALA A 312 27.23 27.30 -15.36
C ALA A 312 27.68 28.72 -14.96
N LYS A 313 28.74 28.80 -14.15
CA LYS A 313 29.42 30.04 -13.75
C LYS A 313 30.91 29.81 -13.82
N ASP A 314 31.61 30.74 -14.46
CA ASP A 314 33.06 30.70 -14.55
C ASP A 314 33.70 31.03 -13.20
N CYS A 315 34.77 30.32 -12.87
CA CYS A 315 35.54 30.57 -11.66
C CYS A 315 36.45 31.80 -11.86
N PRO A 316 36.27 32.90 -11.10
CA PRO A 316 37.05 34.13 -11.28
C PRO A 316 38.53 34.00 -10.88
N LYS A 317 38.92 32.90 -10.23
CA LYS A 317 40.32 32.65 -9.81
C LYS A 317 41.11 31.75 -10.76
N CYS A 318 40.48 30.83 -11.48
CA CYS A 318 41.19 29.84 -12.30
C CYS A 318 40.58 29.59 -13.69
N GLY A 319 39.51 30.31 -14.05
CA GLY A 319 38.89 30.18 -15.37
C GLY A 319 38.13 28.86 -15.61
N ALA A 320 37.89 28.05 -14.57
CA ALA A 320 37.07 26.85 -14.70
C ALA A 320 35.65 27.20 -15.15
N ARG A 321 35.09 26.44 -16.10
CA ARG A 321 33.82 26.74 -16.80
C ARG A 321 32.54 26.53 -15.97
N PHE A 322 32.67 25.96 -14.78
CA PHE A 322 31.55 25.73 -13.87
C PHE A 322 31.99 25.67 -12.42
N LEU A 323 31.05 25.95 -11.52
CA LEU A 323 31.19 25.80 -10.08
C LEU A 323 30.31 24.65 -9.58
N LEU A 324 30.61 24.13 -8.39
CA LEU A 324 29.82 23.09 -7.72
C LEU A 324 29.05 23.69 -6.56
N GLU A 325 27.74 23.46 -6.53
CA GLU A 325 26.89 23.81 -5.40
C GLU A 325 27.00 22.76 -4.29
N LYS A 326 27.41 23.20 -3.10
CA LYS A 326 27.58 22.35 -1.92
C LYS A 326 26.75 22.90 -0.77
N THR A 327 26.10 22.01 -0.03
CA THR A 327 25.32 22.36 1.16
C THR A 327 25.97 21.73 2.39
N THR A 328 26.24 22.55 3.42
CA THR A 328 26.76 22.06 4.70
C THR A 328 25.96 22.63 5.87
N LYS A 329 25.85 21.86 6.96
CA LYS A 329 25.09 22.25 8.16
C LYS A 329 25.57 23.57 8.79
N LYS A 330 26.87 23.91 8.67
CA LYS A 330 27.47 25.10 9.30
C LYS A 330 27.47 26.36 8.43
N GLN A 331 27.47 26.23 7.11
CA GLN A 331 27.70 27.37 6.19
C GLN A 331 26.58 27.58 5.16
N GLY A 332 25.52 26.78 5.20
CA GLY A 332 24.44 26.83 4.22
C GLY A 332 24.89 26.37 2.83
N THR A 333 24.21 26.85 1.79
CA THR A 333 24.53 26.57 0.38
C THR A 333 25.60 27.53 -0.13
N PHE A 334 26.72 26.98 -0.60
CA PHE A 334 27.83 27.76 -1.19
C PHE A 334 28.29 27.12 -2.50
N GLN A 335 28.84 27.93 -3.40
CA GLN A 335 29.43 27.47 -4.66
C GLN A 335 30.95 27.42 -4.51
N ALA A 336 31.56 26.30 -4.91
CA ALA A 336 33.00 26.06 -4.84
C ALA A 336 33.57 25.60 -6.17
N CYS A 337 34.82 25.95 -6.45
CA CYS A 337 35.50 25.52 -7.67
C CYS A 337 35.84 24.02 -7.63
N HIS A 338 35.65 23.32 -8.76
CA HIS A 338 35.99 21.90 -8.91
C HIS A 338 37.51 21.66 -9.04
N THR A 339 38.24 22.60 -9.66
CA THR A 339 39.69 22.47 -9.91
C THR A 339 40.49 22.33 -8.61
N LYS A 340 41.24 21.22 -8.49
CA LYS A 340 42.15 20.96 -7.37
C LYS A 340 43.19 22.09 -7.27
N GLY A 341 43.23 22.79 -6.14
CA GLY A 341 44.20 23.86 -5.87
C GLY A 341 43.67 25.31 -5.95
N CYS A 342 42.48 25.56 -6.53
CA CYS A 342 41.96 26.92 -6.67
C CYS A 342 41.36 27.51 -5.36
N GLY A 343 40.72 26.67 -4.53
CA GLY A 343 40.18 27.07 -3.22
C GLY A 343 39.05 28.12 -3.24
N TYR A 344 38.54 28.53 -4.40
CA TYR A 344 37.47 29.54 -4.52
C TYR A 344 36.14 29.04 -3.92
N LYS A 345 35.50 29.91 -3.12
CA LYS A 345 34.18 29.68 -2.51
C LYS A 345 33.39 30.99 -2.47
N GLN A 346 32.10 30.93 -2.80
CA GLN A 346 31.17 32.06 -2.67
C GLN A 346 29.84 31.61 -2.06
N LYS A 347 29.23 32.44 -1.20
CA LYS A 347 27.89 32.18 -0.66
C LYS A 347 26.84 32.51 -1.71
N VAL A 348 25.82 31.66 -1.84
CA VAL A 348 24.68 31.94 -2.73
C VAL A 348 23.68 32.81 -1.97
N GLN A 349 23.47 34.06 -2.40
CA GLN A 349 22.34 34.86 -1.90
C GLN A 349 21.06 34.31 -2.51
N GLN A 350 20.16 33.78 -1.68
CA GLN A 350 18.82 33.38 -2.10
C GLN A 350 17.99 34.65 -2.30
N ASN A 351 17.81 35.08 -3.55
CA ASN A 351 16.74 36.02 -3.88
C ASN A 351 15.42 35.25 -3.78
N PHE A 352 14.71 35.42 -2.67
CA PHE A 352 13.29 35.08 -2.62
C PHE A 352 12.54 36.11 -3.48
N GLN A 353 12.28 35.76 -4.74
CA GLN A 353 11.17 36.38 -5.47
C GLN A 353 9.90 35.77 -4.91
N THR A 354 9.21 36.54 -4.07
CA THR A 354 7.83 36.30 -3.66
C THR A 354 6.95 36.27 -4.92
N LEU A 355 6.28 35.15 -5.14
CA LEU A 355 5.10 35.01 -6.00
C LEU A 355 3.99 34.41 -5.16
#